data_AF-A0A7S2Z2W5-F1
#
_entry.id   AF-A0A7S2Z2W5-F1
#
_cell.length_a   1.000
_cell.length_b   1.000
_cell.length_c   1.000
_cell.angle_alpha   90.00
_cell.angle_beta   90.00
_cell.angle_gamma   90.00
#
_symmetry.space_group_name_H-M   'P 1'
#
loop_
_entity.id
_entity.type
_entity.pdbx_description
1 polymer ?
#
loop_
_entity_poly.entity_id
_entity_poly.type
_entity_poly.pdbx_seq_one_letter_code
_entity_poly.pdbx_strand_id
1 'polypeptide(L)'
;MQKVQQVHGLGRLAKKLGKPVVDVCKLACAARETESKYETRRLRQAGFVPGVLMPHRNHQQHGAKKVALKNQEVESLLRRFQVKFAKAQVLKLHVPSASASTHFKGWTDGPLPATGAEA
;
A
#
# COMPACT_ATOMS: atom_id res chain seq x y z
N MET A 1 24.08 -0.65 -29.55
CA MET A 1 24.63 0.13 -28.40
C MET A 1 23.55 0.24 -27.33
N GLN A 2 23.64 -0.54 -26.25
CA GLN A 2 22.66 -0.46 -25.16
C GLN A 2 22.97 0.75 -24.27
N LYS A 3 22.04 1.70 -24.18
CA LYS A 3 22.11 2.83 -23.25
C LYS A 3 22.12 2.29 -21.82
N VAL A 4 23.26 2.39 -21.15
CA VAL A 4 23.39 2.09 -19.73
C VAL A 4 22.63 3.17 -18.96
N GLN A 5 21.43 2.83 -18.50
CA GLN A 5 20.62 3.67 -17.62
C GLN A 5 21.42 3.95 -16.34
N GLN A 6 21.72 5.23 -16.09
CA GLN A 6 22.34 5.65 -14.84
C GLN A 6 21.35 5.45 -13.70
N VAL A 7 21.56 4.42 -12.89
CA VAL A 7 20.80 4.18 -11.67
C VAL A 7 21.47 4.95 -10.53
N HIS A 8 20.84 6.01 -10.04
CA HIS A 8 21.35 6.80 -8.92
C HIS A 8 21.18 6.06 -7.57
N GLY A 9 22.15 6.25 -6.67
CA GLY A 9 22.11 5.95 -5.22
C GLY A 9 21.56 4.58 -4.82
N LEU A 10 20.25 4.50 -4.62
CA LEU A 10 19.53 3.33 -4.12
C LEU A 10 19.51 2.16 -5.12
N GLY A 11 19.47 2.44 -6.43
CA GLY A 11 19.46 1.39 -7.45
C GLY A 11 20.79 0.63 -7.54
N ARG A 12 21.92 1.29 -7.26
CA ARG A 12 23.24 0.64 -7.17
C ARG A 12 23.36 -0.27 -5.95
N LEU A 13 22.81 0.16 -4.82
CA LEU A 13 22.75 -0.65 -3.59
C LEU A 13 21.88 -1.90 -3.77
N ALA A 14 20.73 -1.78 -4.46
CA ALA A 14 19.84 -2.92 -4.72
C ALA A 14 20.49 -3.96 -5.64
N LYS A 15 21.16 -3.46 -6.68
CA LYS A 15 21.92 -4.30 -7.60
C LYS A 15 23.10 -5.03 -6.92
N LYS A 16 23.78 -4.38 -5.96
CA LYS A 16 24.86 -5.01 -5.18
C LYS A 16 24.36 -6.02 -4.15
N LEU A 17 23.22 -5.75 -3.51
CA LEU A 17 22.67 -6.59 -2.45
C LEU A 17 21.81 -7.75 -2.97
N GLY A 18 21.49 -7.78 -4.28
CA GLY A 18 20.60 -8.78 -4.88
C GLY A 18 19.18 -8.77 -4.29
N LYS A 19 18.84 -7.70 -3.57
CA LYS A 19 17.58 -7.53 -2.82
C LYS A 19 17.08 -6.11 -3.05
N PRO A 20 15.75 -5.90 -3.11
CA PRO A 20 15.22 -4.54 -3.14
C PRO A 20 15.72 -3.78 -1.90
N VAL A 21 16.31 -2.60 -2.09
CA VAL A 21 16.84 -1.76 -1.00
C VAL A 21 15.74 -1.21 -0.10
N VAL A 22 14.50 -1.27 -0.59
CA VAL A 22 13.32 -0.84 0.14
C VAL A 22 12.53 -2.08 0.53
N ASP A 23 12.40 -2.31 1.83
CA ASP A 23 11.53 -3.34 2.39
C ASP A 23 10.07 -2.90 2.20
N VAL A 24 9.40 -3.46 1.19
CA VAL A 24 8.03 -3.09 0.85
C VAL A 24 7.08 -3.84 1.78
N CYS A 25 6.50 -3.12 2.73
CA CYS A 25 5.56 -3.70 3.69
C CYS A 25 4.20 -3.89 3.04
N LYS A 26 3.69 -5.12 3.05
CA LYS A 26 2.37 -5.46 2.52
C LYS A 26 1.33 -5.33 3.64
N LEU A 27 0.29 -4.54 3.41
CA LEU A 27 -0.84 -4.41 4.34
C LEU A 27 -2.15 -4.71 3.62
N ALA A 28 -3.02 -5.51 4.23
CA ALA A 28 -4.37 -5.73 3.77
C ALA A 28 -5.19 -4.44 3.90
N CYS A 29 -5.91 -4.09 2.83
CA CYS A 29 -6.65 -2.85 2.72
C CYS A 29 -8.07 -3.13 2.23
N ALA A 30 -9.07 -2.70 3.01
CA ALA A 30 -10.47 -2.75 2.64
C ALA A 30 -10.99 -1.34 2.30
N ALA A 31 -11.96 -1.26 1.39
CA ALA A 31 -12.69 -0.03 1.14
C ALA A 31 -13.53 0.37 2.37
N ARG A 32 -13.62 1.67 2.64
CA ARG A 32 -14.55 2.21 3.64
C ARG A 32 -15.51 3.17 2.96
N GLU A 33 -16.81 2.86 3.03
CA GLU A 33 -17.86 3.62 2.34
C GLU A 33 -18.38 4.79 3.19
N THR A 34 -18.35 4.68 4.51
CA THR A 34 -19.02 5.62 5.42
C THR A 34 -18.07 6.33 6.39
N GLU A 35 -18.46 7.54 6.83
CA GLU A 35 -17.74 8.36 7.82
C GLU A 35 -18.41 8.42 9.19
N SER A 36 -19.47 7.65 9.40
CA SER A 36 -20.19 7.66 10.67
C SER A 36 -19.26 7.32 11.83
N LYS A 37 -19.41 8.07 12.93
CA LYS A 37 -18.72 7.80 14.22
C LYS A 37 -18.97 6.36 14.68
N TYR A 38 -20.18 5.85 14.47
CA TYR A 38 -20.58 4.50 14.85
C TYR A 38 -19.87 3.44 14.02
N GLU A 39 -19.79 3.63 12.70
CA GLU A 39 -19.06 2.76 11.78
C GLU A 39 -17.57 2.74 12.09
N THR A 40 -16.99 3.89 12.38
CA THR A 40 -15.58 3.99 12.80
C THR A 40 -15.32 3.23 14.11
N ARG A 41 -16.24 3.33 15.08
CA ARG A 41 -16.15 2.57 16.33
C ARG A 41 -16.25 1.06 16.08
N ARG A 42 -17.20 0.62 15.24
CA ARG A 42 -17.41 -0.78 14.87
C ARG A 42 -16.17 -1.36 14.19
N LEU A 43 -15.57 -0.63 13.25
CA LEU A 43 -14.33 -1.03 12.58
C LEU A 43 -13.18 -1.23 13.58
N ARG A 44 -13.00 -0.31 14.53
CA ARG A 44 -11.98 -0.45 15.57
C ARG A 44 -12.23 -1.67 16.46
N GLN A 45 -13.48 -1.93 16.84
CA GLN A 45 -13.86 -3.12 17.60
C GLN A 45 -13.61 -4.41 16.81
N ALA A 46 -13.79 -4.38 15.48
CA ALA A 46 -13.47 -5.47 14.57
C ALA A 46 -11.97 -5.62 14.27
N GLY A 47 -11.10 -4.83 14.92
CA GLY A 47 -9.65 -4.92 14.72
C GLY A 47 -9.14 -4.23 13.45
N PHE A 48 -9.88 -3.22 12.95
CA PHE A 48 -9.46 -2.40 11.82
C PHE A 48 -9.12 -0.96 12.23
N VAL A 49 -8.08 -0.43 11.60
CA VAL A 49 -7.64 0.96 11.73
C VAL A 49 -8.17 1.75 10.52
N PRO A 50 -9.01 2.77 10.71
CA PRO A 50 -9.46 3.63 9.62
C PRO A 50 -8.30 4.49 9.10
N GLY A 51 -8.23 4.68 7.79
CA GLY A 51 -7.22 5.49 7.12
C GLY A 51 -7.76 6.19 5.88
N VAL A 52 -6.92 7.04 5.31
CA VAL A 52 -7.20 7.79 4.08
C VAL A 52 -5.96 7.76 3.18
N LEU A 53 -6.15 7.40 1.92
CA LEU A 53 -5.14 7.54 0.86
C LEU A 53 -5.42 8.86 0.15
N MET A 54 -4.41 9.72 0.07
CA MET A 54 -4.51 10.99 -0.61
C MET A 54 -3.43 11.08 -1.70
N PRO A 55 -3.78 11.54 -2.91
CA PRO A 55 -2.77 11.78 -3.93
C PRO A 55 -1.85 12.92 -3.47
N HIS A 56 -0.59 12.87 -3.87
CA HIS A 56 0.37 13.93 -3.51
C HIS A 56 0.00 15.28 -4.15
N ARG A 57 -0.68 15.26 -5.30
CA ARG A 57 -1.15 16.46 -6.01
C ARG A 57 -2.67 16.40 -6.18
N ASN A 58 -3.37 17.45 -5.77
CA ASN A 58 -4.84 17.53 -5.81
C ASN A 58 -5.46 17.45 -7.21
N HIS A 59 -4.69 17.67 -8.28
CA HIS A 59 -5.17 17.57 -9.67
C HIS A 59 -5.17 16.15 -10.24
N GLN A 60 -4.73 15.13 -9.48
CA GLN A 60 -4.80 13.74 -9.94
C GLN A 60 -6.27 13.27 -9.94
N GLN A 61 -6.70 12.66 -11.06
CA GLN A 61 -8.09 12.28 -11.36
C GLN A 61 -8.78 11.37 -10.32
N HIS A 62 -8.02 10.79 -9.40
CA HIS A 62 -8.51 9.83 -8.42
C HIS A 62 -8.27 10.40 -7.03
N GLY A 63 -9.23 11.22 -6.56
CA GLY A 63 -9.16 11.90 -5.26
C GLY A 63 -9.02 10.97 -4.06
N ALA A 64 -9.13 11.53 -2.85
CA ALA A 64 -8.88 10.80 -1.61
C ALA A 64 -9.76 9.54 -1.47
N LYS A 65 -9.14 8.42 -1.06
CA LYS A 65 -9.82 7.14 -0.83
C LYS A 65 -9.81 6.77 0.64
N LYS A 66 -10.98 6.46 1.16
CA LYS A 66 -11.15 6.00 2.54
C LYS A 66 -10.88 4.50 2.59
N VAL A 67 -10.07 4.08 3.55
CA VAL A 67 -9.60 2.70 3.69
C VAL A 67 -9.69 2.23 5.13
N ALA A 68 -9.71 0.91 5.31
CA ALA A 68 -9.55 0.23 6.58
C ALA A 68 -8.38 -0.75 6.49
N LEU A 69 -7.46 -0.67 7.44
CA LEU A 69 -6.26 -1.50 7.54
C LEU A 69 -6.40 -2.46 8.72
N LYS A 70 -5.81 -3.65 8.65
CA LYS A 70 -5.84 -4.59 9.78
C LYS A 70 -4.92 -4.13 10.91
N ASN A 71 -5.46 -3.98 12.13
CA ASN A 71 -4.72 -3.44 13.27
C ASN A 71 -3.45 -4.25 13.59
N GLN A 72 -3.54 -5.57 13.57
CA GLN A 72 -2.40 -6.46 13.84
C GLN A 72 -1.22 -6.24 12.88
N GLU A 73 -1.50 -5.94 11.61
CA GLU A 73 -0.46 -5.71 10.59
C GLU A 73 0.19 -4.33 10.79
N VAL A 74 -0.61 -3.32 11.12
CA VAL A 74 -0.13 -1.97 11.46
C VAL A 74 0.73 -2.02 12.72
N GLU A 75 0.30 -2.70 13.78
CA GLU A 75 1.09 -2.88 15.00
C GLU A 75 2.41 -3.61 14.72
N SER A 76 2.38 -4.66 13.91
CA SER A 76 3.58 -5.41 13.52
C SER A 76 4.57 -4.52 12.76
N LEU A 77 4.08 -3.66 11.88
CA LEU A 77 4.89 -2.68 11.16
C LEU A 77 5.52 -1.65 12.11
N LEU A 78 4.71 -1.09 13.02
CA LEU A 78 5.19 -0.11 14.01
C LEU A 78 6.24 -0.70 14.96
N ARG A 79 6.08 -1.97 15.35
CA ARG A 79 7.08 -2.70 16.16
C ARG A 79 8.36 -2.96 15.39
N ARG A 80 8.25 -3.41 14.12
CA ARG A 80 9.40 -3.76 13.29
C ARG A 80 10.31 -2.57 12.98
N PHE A 81 9.73 -1.41 12.66
CA PHE A 81 10.50 -0.25 12.23
C PHE A 81 10.66 0.82 13.30
N GLN A 82 10.09 0.62 14.50
CA GLN A 82 9.86 1.67 15.49
C GLN A 82 8.98 2.80 14.93
N VAL A 83 8.15 3.42 15.77
CA VAL A 83 7.16 4.43 15.35
C VAL A 83 7.79 5.59 14.54
N LYS A 84 9.06 5.93 14.83
CA LYS A 84 9.80 7.00 14.16
C LYS A 84 10.14 6.68 12.70
N PHE A 85 10.51 5.44 12.37
CA PHE A 85 10.95 5.07 11.02
C PHE A 85 9.86 4.35 10.21
N ALA A 86 8.78 3.91 10.86
CA ALA A 86 7.61 3.34 10.20
C ALA A 86 6.99 4.30 9.14
N LYS A 87 7.03 5.61 9.39
CA LYS A 87 6.51 6.64 8.48
C LYS A 87 7.31 6.78 7.18
N ALA A 88 8.57 6.35 7.18
CA ALA A 88 9.47 6.41 6.02
C ALA A 88 9.44 5.13 5.18
N GLN A 89 8.67 4.11 5.59
CA GLN A 89 8.57 2.85 4.87
C GLN A 89 7.64 2.98 3.67
N VAL A 90 8.01 2.29 2.58
CA VAL A 90 7.14 2.15 1.43
C VAL A 90 6.13 1.03 1.72
N LEU A 91 4.84 1.38 1.68
CA LEU A 91 3.75 0.46 1.93
C LEU A 91 3.11 0.04 0.60
N LYS A 92 2.91 -1.26 0.41
CA LYS A 92 2.07 -1.81 -0.66
C LYS A 92 0.76 -2.28 -0.07
N LEU A 93 -0.33 -1.63 -0.45
CA LEU A 93 -1.67 -2.00 0.03
C LEU A 93 -2.25 -3.09 -0.87
N HIS A 94 -2.62 -4.21 -0.27
CA HIS A 94 -3.29 -5.30 -0.93
C HIS A 94 -4.80 -5.12 -0.79
N VAL A 95 -5.45 -4.78 -1.90
CA VAL A 95 -6.91 -4.65 -1.99
C VAL A 95 -7.48 -5.98 -2.48
N PRO A 96 -8.41 -6.63 -1.75
CA PRO A 96 -9.10 -7.83 -2.22
C PRO A 96 -9.77 -7.58 -3.59
N SER A 97 -9.71 -8.56 -4.50
CA SER A 97 -10.21 -8.39 -5.88
C SER A 97 -11.69 -7.98 -5.93
N ALA A 98 -12.50 -8.45 -4.97
CA ALA A 98 -13.91 -8.10 -4.82
C ALA A 98 -14.14 -6.60 -4.56
N SER A 99 -13.17 -5.90 -3.97
CA SER A 99 -13.24 -4.46 -3.65
C SER A 99 -12.46 -3.58 -4.63
N ALA A 100 -11.64 -4.18 -5.51
CA ALA A 100 -10.68 -3.47 -6.34
C ALA A 100 -11.31 -2.77 -7.56
N SER A 101 -12.40 -3.28 -8.11
CA SER A 101 -12.89 -2.90 -9.45
C SER A 101 -13.57 -1.52 -9.52
N THR A 102 -14.23 -1.04 -8.46
CA THR A 102 -14.93 0.26 -8.44
C THR A 102 -14.31 1.29 -7.48
N HIS A 103 -14.08 0.94 -6.21
CA HIS A 103 -13.62 1.90 -5.20
C HIS A 103 -12.19 2.40 -5.44
N PHE A 104 -11.31 1.52 -5.93
CA PHE A 104 -9.88 1.78 -6.15
C PHE A 104 -9.50 1.88 -7.63
N LYS A 105 -10.45 2.20 -8.52
CA LYS A 105 -10.15 2.47 -9.93
C LYS A 105 -9.09 3.57 -10.04
N GLY A 106 -8.01 3.29 -10.78
CA GLY A 106 -6.87 4.20 -10.96
C GLY A 106 -5.87 4.25 -9.80
N TRP A 107 -6.07 3.44 -8.75
CA TRP A 107 -5.16 3.28 -7.59
C TRP A 107 -4.54 1.88 -7.50
N THR A 108 -4.93 0.96 -8.37
CA THR A 108 -4.43 -0.42 -8.42
C THR A 108 -3.63 -0.63 -9.69
N ASP A 109 -2.54 -1.40 -9.61
CA ASP A 109 -1.67 -1.72 -10.75
C ASP A 109 -2.31 -2.71 -11.75
N GLY A 110 -3.65 -2.81 -11.79
CA GLY A 110 -4.38 -3.88 -12.48
C GLY A 110 -4.28 -5.23 -11.75
N PRO A 111 -4.97 -6.28 -12.24
CA PRO A 111 -4.77 -7.62 -11.71
C PRO A 111 -3.30 -8.02 -11.89
N LEU A 112 -2.66 -8.46 -10.80
CA LEU A 112 -1.37 -9.18 -10.90
C LEU A 112 -1.60 -10.35 -11.89
N PRO A 113 -0.73 -10.53 -12.91
CA PRO A 113 -0.81 -11.74 -13.72
C PRO A 113 -0.75 -12.91 -12.75
N ALA A 114 -1.72 -13.83 -12.86
CA ALA A 114 -1.70 -15.05 -12.10
C ALA A 114 -0.34 -15.69 -12.35
N THR A 115 0.50 -15.73 -11.32
CA THR A 115 1.74 -16.50 -11.33
C THR A 115 1.33 -17.95 -11.58
N GLY A 116 1.42 -18.37 -12.84
CA GLY A 116 0.90 -19.65 -13.33
C GLY A 116 0.55 -19.73 -14.82
N ALA A 117 0.66 -18.65 -15.61
CA ALA A 117 0.60 -18.75 -17.06
C ALA A 117 2.02 -18.70 -17.65
N GLU A 118 2.69 -19.85 -17.59
CA GLU A 118 3.74 -20.20 -18.55
C GLU A 118 3.06 -20.44 -19.91
N ALA A 119 3.42 -19.64 -20.91
CA ALA A 119 3.39 -19.96 -22.33
C ALA A 119 4.30 -18.98 -23.08
#